data_AF-A0A351HU88-F1
#
_entry.id   AF-A0A351HU88-F1
#
_cell.length_a   1.000
_cell.length_b   1.000
_cell.length_c   1.000
_cell.angle_alpha   90.00
_cell.angle_beta   90.00
_cell.angle_gamma   90.00
#
_symmetry.space_group_name_H-M   'P 1'
#
loop_
_entity.id
_entity.type
_entity.pdbx_description
1 polymer ?
#
loop_
_entity_poly.entity_id
_entity_poly.type
_entity_poly.pdbx_seq_one_letter_code
_entity_poly.pdbx_strand_id
1 'polypeptide(L)'
;VPDDWCYIYNFSNKDKPLAVSLPAGKGRIFQKDMDKLILELKNVIRKNFESTDYELKKDRIFNTYQLKMEELVMIINQKALEDGFGVKTVGMKFVFIPLYDGRPYQPEEYSNLSDEQRNIINEKRYLLVKKLERILADGQQAEKKMTAQIIELTRETAYRGAQPLIVSLKEKYQASSQIVEYLDNVLHDVADRYGIFTNQETHPATHQPDETNQQESDGDSPVTFNGFTGQGETDPYNRYRVNLFINNENLQGAPVITESNPYYYNIFGKIEYKSQLFLVNTDFTMVKPGAIHLANGGYLVLQAKDLLTDPFVWNVLKKMLRNRAAVIENIGEQYRTVPT
;
A
#
# COMPACT_ATOMS: atom_id res chain seq x y z
N VAL A 1 31.34 -3.11 -25.49
CA VAL A 1 31.37 -3.29 -24.02
C VAL A 1 30.05 -3.90 -23.60
N PRO A 2 30.02 -4.80 -22.60
CA PRO A 2 28.78 -5.41 -22.15
C PRO A 2 27.84 -4.37 -21.52
N ASP A 3 26.54 -4.70 -21.50
CA ASP A 3 25.49 -3.89 -20.89
C ASP A 3 25.67 -3.76 -19.37
N ASP A 4 25.15 -2.68 -18.80
CA ASP A 4 24.86 -2.57 -17.38
C ASP A 4 23.73 -3.53 -17.02
N TRP A 5 23.74 -4.01 -15.76
CA TRP A 5 22.64 -4.80 -15.21
C TRP A 5 22.08 -4.12 -13.97
N CYS A 6 20.75 -4.05 -13.90
CA CYS A 6 20.04 -3.50 -12.76
C CYS A 6 19.03 -4.52 -12.24
N TYR A 7 18.82 -4.54 -10.92
CA TYR A 7 17.63 -5.13 -10.33
C TYR A 7 16.61 -4.04 -10.02
N ILE A 8 15.36 -4.28 -10.42
CA ILE A 8 14.18 -3.46 -10.10
C ILE A 8 13.16 -4.30 -9.33
N TYR A 9 12.30 -3.62 -8.59
CA TYR A 9 11.28 -4.28 -7.79
C TYR A 9 10.25 -4.99 -8.67
N ASN A 10 9.81 -6.17 -8.22
CA ASN A 10 8.76 -6.93 -8.87
C ASN A 10 7.45 -6.80 -8.07
N PHE A 11 6.51 -6.02 -8.61
CA PHE A 11 5.24 -5.76 -7.95
C PHE A 11 4.33 -7.00 -7.84
N SER A 12 4.51 -8.01 -8.69
CA SER A 12 3.78 -9.27 -8.61
C SER A 12 4.39 -10.25 -7.62
N ASN A 13 5.71 -10.20 -7.42
CA ASN A 13 6.42 -11.06 -6.47
C ASN A 13 7.63 -10.35 -5.89
N LYS A 14 7.45 -9.75 -4.71
CA LYS A 14 8.46 -8.91 -4.03
C LYS A 14 9.80 -9.61 -3.78
N ASP A 15 9.80 -10.94 -3.67
CA ASP A 15 10.99 -11.76 -3.36
C ASP A 15 11.73 -12.21 -4.64
N LYS A 16 11.24 -11.80 -5.82
CA LYS A 16 11.83 -12.12 -7.12
C LYS A 16 12.06 -10.84 -7.93
N PRO A 17 13.07 -10.02 -7.59
CA PRO A 17 13.37 -8.80 -8.34
C PRO A 17 13.64 -9.09 -9.81
N LEU A 18 13.29 -8.15 -10.68
CA LEU A 18 13.49 -8.29 -12.12
C LEU A 18 14.88 -7.80 -12.49
N ALA A 19 15.62 -8.59 -13.25
CA ALA A 19 16.87 -8.17 -13.87
C ALA A 19 16.57 -7.49 -15.20
N VAL A 20 17.07 -6.26 -15.39
CA VAL A 20 16.98 -5.52 -16.65
C VAL A 20 18.37 -5.10 -17.09
N SER A 21 18.62 -5.16 -18.40
CA SER A 21 19.87 -4.67 -18.99
C SER A 21 19.68 -3.32 -19.65
N LEU A 22 20.74 -2.51 -19.62
CA LEU A 22 20.81 -1.19 -20.23
C LEU A 22 22.18 -1.03 -20.87
N PRO A 23 22.33 -0.27 -21.97
CA PRO A 23 23.65 0.00 -22.54
C PRO A 23 24.62 0.54 -21.49
N ALA A 24 25.91 0.22 -21.61
CA ALA A 24 26.94 0.62 -20.65
C ALA A 24 26.83 2.10 -20.21
N GLY A 25 26.80 2.34 -18.90
CA GLY A 25 26.63 3.65 -18.26
C GLY A 25 25.19 4.17 -18.18
N LYS A 26 24.23 3.57 -18.89
CA LYS A 26 22.81 3.95 -18.80
C LYS A 26 22.15 3.43 -17.52
N GLY A 27 22.66 2.38 -16.90
CA GLY A 27 22.17 1.86 -15.62
C GLY A 27 22.31 2.89 -14.49
N ARG A 28 23.45 3.59 -14.42
CA ARG A 28 23.65 4.68 -13.43
C ARG A 28 22.71 5.86 -13.67
N ILE A 29 22.44 6.19 -14.94
CA ILE A 29 21.49 7.25 -15.30
C ILE A 29 20.08 6.86 -14.86
N PHE A 30 19.66 5.62 -15.11
CA PHE A 30 18.36 5.11 -14.68
C PHE A 30 18.18 5.12 -13.17
N GLN A 31 19.20 4.69 -12.42
CA GLN A 31 19.18 4.78 -10.96
C GLN A 31 18.96 6.22 -10.47
N LYS A 32 19.71 7.19 -11.00
CA LYS A 32 19.57 8.60 -10.65
C LYS A 32 18.21 9.19 -11.04
N ASP A 33 17.69 8.81 -12.20
CA ASP A 33 16.37 9.24 -12.64
C ASP A 33 15.27 8.73 -11.70
N MET A 34 15.35 7.49 -11.24
CA MET A 34 14.39 6.92 -10.30
C MET A 34 14.50 7.56 -8.90
N ASP A 35 15.71 7.83 -8.42
CA ASP A 35 15.89 8.60 -7.18
C ASP A 35 15.28 10.00 -7.29
N LYS A 36 15.47 10.67 -8.45
CA LYS A 36 14.86 11.97 -8.74
C LYS A 36 13.33 11.88 -8.83
N LEU A 37 12.80 10.86 -9.49
CA LEU A 37 11.36 10.61 -9.59
C LEU A 37 10.72 10.52 -8.20
N ILE A 38 11.32 9.78 -7.27
CA ILE A 38 10.81 9.67 -5.89
C ILE A 38 10.67 11.05 -5.24
N LEU A 39 11.66 11.94 -5.41
CA LEU A 39 11.61 13.31 -4.87
C LEU A 39 10.55 14.17 -5.55
N GLU A 40 10.40 14.05 -6.87
CA GLU A 40 9.39 14.78 -7.63
C GLU A 40 7.97 14.33 -7.27
N LEU A 41 7.75 13.01 -7.15
CA LEU A 41 6.48 12.42 -6.72
C LEU A 41 6.06 12.92 -5.33
N LYS A 42 6.97 12.94 -4.35
CA LYS A 42 6.72 13.51 -3.02
C LYS A 42 6.20 14.94 -3.10
N ASN A 43 6.81 15.76 -3.94
CA ASN A 43 6.44 17.17 -4.05
C ASN A 43 5.12 17.38 -4.79
N VAL A 44 4.93 16.70 -5.93
CA VAL A 44 3.74 16.87 -6.78
C VAL A 44 2.50 16.30 -6.11
N ILE A 45 2.60 15.10 -5.53
CA ILE A 45 1.46 14.45 -4.87
C ILE A 45 1.00 15.28 -3.67
N ARG A 46 1.92 15.69 -2.80
CA ARG A 46 1.59 16.57 -1.65
C ARG A 46 0.87 17.84 -2.10
N LYS A 47 1.41 18.55 -3.10
CA LYS A 47 0.80 19.79 -3.62
C LYS A 47 -0.59 19.59 -4.21
N ASN A 48 -0.84 18.46 -4.87
CA ASN A 48 -2.15 18.16 -5.44
C ASN A 48 -3.20 17.93 -4.34
N PHE A 49 -2.83 17.28 -3.24
CA PHE A 49 -3.71 17.10 -2.08
C PHE A 49 -3.94 18.39 -1.29
N GLU A 50 -3.01 19.35 -1.35
CA GLU A 50 -3.18 20.70 -0.79
C GLU A 50 -3.94 21.65 -1.74
N SER A 51 -4.36 21.18 -2.92
CA SER A 51 -4.99 22.03 -3.93
C SER A 51 -6.45 22.34 -3.63
N THR A 52 -6.88 23.56 -3.98
CA THR A 52 -8.28 23.98 -3.88
C THR A 52 -9.22 23.10 -4.73
N ASP A 53 -8.75 22.59 -5.87
CA ASP A 53 -9.55 21.69 -6.72
C ASP A 53 -9.89 20.37 -6.01
N TYR A 54 -8.92 19.78 -5.30
CA TYR A 54 -9.14 18.56 -4.51
C TYR A 54 -10.14 18.80 -3.39
N GLU A 55 -9.96 19.85 -2.59
CA GLU A 55 -10.88 20.18 -1.49
C GLU A 55 -12.30 20.47 -2.01
N LEU A 56 -12.46 21.24 -3.09
CA LEU A 56 -13.79 21.51 -3.67
C LEU A 56 -14.49 20.24 -4.18
N LYS A 57 -13.75 19.29 -4.76
CA LYS A 57 -14.30 18.00 -5.21
C LYS A 57 -14.72 17.14 -4.01
N LYS A 58 -13.90 17.11 -2.97
CA LYS A 58 -14.17 16.39 -1.72
C LYS A 58 -15.41 16.96 -1.02
N ASP A 59 -15.51 18.27 -0.89
CA ASP A 59 -16.66 18.97 -0.32
C ASP A 59 -17.95 18.68 -1.12
N ARG A 60 -17.85 18.64 -2.45
CA ARG A 60 -19.01 18.28 -3.29
C ARG A 60 -19.53 16.87 -2.99
N ILE A 61 -18.63 15.90 -2.78
CA ILE A 61 -19.01 14.53 -2.42
C ILE A 61 -19.71 14.53 -1.05
N PHE A 62 -19.14 15.23 -0.07
CA PHE A 62 -19.71 15.32 1.27
C PHE A 62 -21.08 16.01 1.28
N ASN A 63 -21.21 17.14 0.58
CA ASN A 63 -22.48 17.87 0.46
C ASN A 63 -23.56 17.02 -0.21
N THR A 64 -23.21 16.20 -1.21
CA THR A 64 -24.15 15.27 -1.85
C THR A 64 -24.67 14.24 -0.86
N TYR A 65 -23.78 13.70 -0.01
CA TYR A 65 -24.16 12.76 1.05
C TYR A 65 -25.04 13.45 2.12
N GLN A 66 -24.68 14.66 2.53
CA GLN A 66 -25.43 15.41 3.53
C GLN A 66 -26.86 15.72 3.06
N LEU A 67 -27.03 16.22 1.83
CA LEU A 67 -28.35 16.44 1.23
C LEU A 67 -29.19 15.16 1.17
N LYS A 68 -28.54 14.02 0.88
CA LYS A 68 -29.24 12.73 0.88
C LYS A 68 -29.72 12.34 2.28
N MET A 69 -28.92 12.60 3.31
CA MET A 69 -29.30 12.30 4.69
C MET A 69 -30.45 13.20 5.18
N GLU A 70 -30.41 14.48 4.82
CA GLU A 70 -31.49 15.44 5.10
C GLU A 70 -32.81 15.01 4.43
N GLU A 71 -32.75 14.56 3.17
CA GLU A 71 -33.90 13.99 2.46
C GLU A 71 -34.49 12.76 3.19
N LEU A 72 -33.63 11.82 3.60
CA LEU A 72 -34.05 10.61 4.32
C LEU A 72 -34.73 10.93 5.66
N VAL A 73 -34.21 11.91 6.41
CA VAL A 73 -34.82 12.40 7.66
C VAL A 73 -36.16 13.09 7.39
N MET A 74 -36.27 13.88 6.32
CA MET A 74 -37.52 14.53 5.94
C MET A 74 -38.61 13.49 5.60
N ILE A 75 -38.27 12.44 4.85
CA ILE A 75 -39.19 11.36 4.48
C ILE A 75 -39.77 10.66 5.72
N ILE A 76 -38.92 10.30 6.70
CA ILE A 76 -39.43 9.60 7.90
C ILE A 76 -40.27 10.52 8.79
N ASN A 77 -39.88 11.81 8.92
CA ASN A 77 -40.64 12.79 9.69
C ASN A 77 -42.03 13.03 9.09
N GLN A 78 -42.11 13.22 7.77
CA GLN A 78 -43.38 13.43 7.07
C GLN A 78 -44.29 12.20 7.23
N LYS A 79 -43.74 11.00 7.01
CA LYS A 79 -44.52 9.76 7.09
C LYS A 79 -45.00 9.48 8.52
N ALA A 80 -44.15 9.76 9.53
CA ALA A 80 -44.54 9.66 10.93
C ALA A 80 -45.68 10.62 11.27
N LEU A 81 -45.59 11.88 10.82
CA LEU A 81 -46.61 12.89 11.08
C LEU A 81 -47.96 12.53 10.45
N GLU A 82 -47.96 12.06 9.20
CA GLU A 82 -49.17 11.54 8.51
C GLU A 82 -49.83 10.39 9.26
N ASP A 83 -49.02 9.53 9.90
CA ASP A 83 -49.50 8.38 10.65
C ASP A 83 -49.84 8.73 12.13
N GLY A 84 -49.69 10.01 12.53
CA GLY A 84 -50.04 10.54 13.86
C GLY A 84 -48.91 10.46 14.90
N PHE A 85 -47.65 10.52 14.47
CA PHE A 85 -46.48 10.41 15.32
C PHE A 85 -45.53 11.60 15.14
N GLY A 86 -44.94 12.07 16.24
CA GLY A 86 -43.72 12.86 16.23
C GLY A 86 -42.50 11.95 16.24
N VAL A 87 -41.39 12.40 15.66
CA VAL A 87 -40.11 11.68 15.71
C VAL A 87 -39.16 12.43 16.63
N LYS A 88 -38.50 11.72 17.55
CA LYS A 88 -37.37 12.24 18.31
C LYS A 88 -36.18 11.32 18.21
N THR A 89 -35.00 11.90 18.16
CA THR A 89 -33.72 11.20 18.35
C THR A 89 -33.34 11.25 19.84
N VAL A 90 -33.18 10.07 20.44
CA VAL A 90 -32.66 9.91 21.80
C VAL A 90 -31.34 9.16 21.68
N GLY A 91 -30.24 9.88 21.81
CA GLY A 91 -28.91 9.37 21.43
C GLY A 91 -28.89 9.01 19.94
N MET A 92 -28.45 7.79 19.62
CA MET A 92 -28.43 7.24 18.25
C MET A 92 -29.74 6.54 17.83
N LYS A 93 -30.80 6.57 18.66
CA LYS A 93 -32.06 5.86 18.38
C LYS A 93 -33.18 6.83 17.99
N PHE A 94 -33.91 6.48 16.94
CA PHE A 94 -35.17 7.15 16.58
C PHE A 94 -36.33 6.56 17.39
N VAL A 95 -37.17 7.43 17.93
CA VAL A 95 -38.36 7.07 18.73
C VAL A 95 -39.58 7.76 18.14
N PHE A 96 -40.61 6.96 17.83
CA PHE A 96 -41.91 7.43 17.36
C PHE A 96 -42.84 7.69 18.54
N ILE A 97 -43.19 8.95 18.76
CA ILE A 97 -44.04 9.40 19.87
C ILE A 97 -45.46 9.63 19.33
N PRO A 98 -46.48 8.89 19.81
CA PRO A 98 -47.85 9.09 19.33
C PRO A 98 -48.37 10.48 19.71
N LEU A 99 -49.09 11.12 18.80
CA LEU A 99 -49.67 12.45 18.95
C LEU A 99 -51.19 12.37 19.04
N TYR A 100 -51.77 13.24 19.86
CA TYR A 100 -53.19 13.54 19.95
C TYR A 100 -53.37 15.04 19.75
N ASP A 101 -54.14 15.44 18.72
CA ASP A 101 -54.36 16.85 18.38
C ASP A 101 -53.05 17.67 18.25
N GLY A 102 -52.04 17.08 17.58
CA GLY A 102 -50.74 17.71 17.34
C GLY A 102 -49.78 17.73 18.54
N ARG A 103 -50.20 17.31 19.73
CA ARG A 103 -49.33 17.21 20.93
C ARG A 103 -49.07 15.75 21.33
N PRO A 104 -47.93 15.43 21.95
CA PRO A 104 -47.71 14.11 22.52
C PRO A 104 -48.79 13.74 23.55
N TYR A 105 -49.23 12.49 23.55
CA TYR A 105 -50.07 11.95 24.62
C TYR A 105 -49.39 12.11 25.99
N GLN A 106 -50.14 12.54 27.00
CA GLN A 106 -49.72 12.41 28.39
C GLN A 106 -49.92 10.96 28.88
N PRO A 107 -49.15 10.51 29.89
CA PRO A 107 -49.24 9.15 30.41
C PRO A 107 -50.66 8.71 30.79
N GLU A 108 -51.44 9.61 31.40
CA GLU A 108 -52.82 9.36 31.82
C GLU A 108 -53.77 9.24 30.63
N GLU A 109 -53.57 10.08 29.60
CA GLU A 109 -54.39 10.08 28.38
C GLU A 109 -54.17 8.81 27.57
N TYR A 110 -52.93 8.35 27.47
CA TYR A 110 -52.60 7.07 26.83
C TYR A 110 -53.13 5.87 27.63
N SER A 111 -53.16 5.99 28.96
CA SER A 111 -53.68 4.97 29.88
C SER A 111 -55.20 4.79 29.78
N ASN A 112 -55.92 5.82 29.36
CA ASN A 112 -57.37 5.81 29.19
C ASN A 112 -57.85 5.39 27.79
N LEU A 113 -56.94 5.13 26.84
CA LEU A 113 -57.29 4.62 25.51
C LEU A 113 -57.89 3.21 25.58
N SER A 114 -58.86 2.93 24.71
CA SER A 114 -59.39 1.57 24.55
C SER A 114 -58.34 0.64 23.92
N ASP A 115 -58.50 -0.68 24.13
CA ASP A 115 -57.59 -1.68 23.54
C ASP A 115 -57.55 -1.60 22.01
N GLU A 116 -58.69 -1.30 21.38
CA GLU A 116 -58.80 -1.11 19.93
C GLU A 116 -58.00 0.12 19.45
N GLN A 117 -58.11 1.25 20.16
CA GLN A 117 -57.33 2.46 19.84
C GLN A 117 -55.82 2.23 20.02
N ARG A 118 -55.42 1.53 21.08
CA ARG A 118 -54.01 1.16 21.31
C ARG A 118 -53.48 0.25 20.22
N ASN A 119 -54.26 -0.73 19.77
CA ASN A 119 -53.85 -1.64 18.70
C ASN A 119 -53.60 -0.89 17.39
N ILE A 120 -54.48 0.04 17.01
CA ILE A 120 -54.29 0.88 15.81
C ILE A 120 -52.98 1.69 15.89
N ILE A 121 -52.70 2.32 17.04
CA ILE A 121 -51.45 3.07 17.25
C ILE A 121 -50.23 2.13 17.14
N ASN A 122 -50.29 0.95 17.75
CA ASN A 122 -49.19 -0.01 17.72
C ASN A 122 -48.92 -0.56 16.31
N GLU A 123 -49.95 -0.85 15.52
CA GLU A 123 -49.80 -1.28 14.13
C GLU A 123 -49.15 -0.21 13.26
N LYS A 124 -49.60 1.05 13.37
CA LYS A 124 -48.97 2.18 12.66
C LYS A 124 -47.51 2.36 13.07
N ARG A 125 -47.21 2.28 14.38
CA ARG A 125 -45.84 2.32 14.89
C ARG A 125 -44.98 1.22 14.29
N TYR A 126 -45.49 -0.01 14.22
CA TYR A 126 -44.78 -1.14 13.62
C TYR A 126 -44.45 -0.91 12.15
N LEU A 127 -45.38 -0.36 11.37
CA LEU A 127 -45.13 0.00 9.96
C LEU A 127 -44.10 1.13 9.82
N LEU A 128 -44.12 2.13 10.71
CA LEU A 128 -43.12 3.19 10.76
C LEU A 128 -41.72 2.65 11.08
N VAL A 129 -41.59 1.72 12.03
CA VAL A 129 -40.32 1.05 12.35
C VAL A 129 -39.78 0.31 11.13
N LYS A 130 -40.60 -0.46 10.42
CA LYS A 130 -40.18 -1.13 9.17
C LYS A 130 -39.71 -0.15 8.08
N LYS A 131 -40.35 1.02 7.97
CA LYS A 131 -39.91 2.06 7.02
C LYS A 131 -38.60 2.69 7.45
N LEU A 132 -38.44 2.96 8.74
CA LEU A 132 -37.18 3.45 9.31
C LEU A 132 -36.03 2.48 9.03
N GLU A 133 -36.24 1.16 9.19
CA GLU A 133 -35.22 0.16 8.85
C GLU A 133 -34.73 0.27 7.40
N ARG A 134 -35.65 0.48 6.44
CA ARG A 134 -35.28 0.71 5.03
C ARG A 134 -34.51 2.00 4.84
N ILE A 135 -34.96 3.09 5.48
CA ILE A 135 -34.29 4.40 5.42
C ILE A 135 -32.88 4.34 6.01
N LEU A 136 -32.68 3.61 7.12
CA LEU A 136 -31.36 3.39 7.71
C LEU A 136 -30.46 2.59 6.77
N ALA A 137 -30.98 1.57 6.10
CA ALA A 137 -30.24 0.81 5.09
C ALA A 137 -29.82 1.70 3.90
N ASP A 138 -30.73 2.56 3.42
CA ASP A 138 -30.42 3.54 2.36
C ASP A 138 -29.34 4.54 2.81
N GLY A 139 -29.39 4.98 4.08
CA GLY A 139 -28.37 5.83 4.69
C GLY A 139 -26.99 5.16 4.72
N GLN A 140 -26.91 3.90 5.15
CA GLN A 140 -25.66 3.12 5.12
C GLN A 140 -25.13 2.92 3.70
N GLN A 141 -26.02 2.73 2.71
CA GLN A 141 -25.61 2.63 1.31
C GLN A 141 -25.05 3.97 0.79
N ALA A 142 -25.67 5.09 1.17
CA ALA A 142 -25.19 6.42 0.83
C ALA A 142 -23.79 6.70 1.44
N GLU A 143 -23.57 6.27 2.68
CA GLU A 143 -22.26 6.36 3.35
C GLU A 143 -21.21 5.52 2.61
N LYS A 144 -21.50 4.25 2.31
CA LYS A 144 -20.59 3.38 1.51
C LYS A 144 -20.24 4.01 0.16
N LYS A 145 -21.22 4.62 -0.51
CA LYS A 145 -21.01 5.30 -1.78
C LYS A 145 -20.11 6.52 -1.63
N MET A 146 -20.35 7.36 -0.61
CA MET A 146 -19.50 8.51 -0.30
C MET A 146 -18.06 8.06 -0.06
N THR A 147 -17.84 7.07 0.80
CA THR A 147 -16.51 6.53 1.10
C THR A 147 -15.81 6.03 -0.17
N ALA A 148 -16.51 5.27 -1.02
CA ALA A 148 -15.96 4.81 -2.28
C ALA A 148 -15.59 5.96 -3.24
N GLN A 149 -16.41 7.01 -3.30
CA GLN A 149 -16.11 8.21 -4.11
C GLN A 149 -14.90 8.98 -3.60
N ILE A 150 -14.71 9.04 -2.27
CA ILE A 150 -13.53 9.67 -1.67
C ILE A 150 -12.26 8.86 -2.00
N ILE A 151 -12.31 7.52 -1.87
CA ILE A 151 -11.18 6.64 -2.21
C ILE A 151 -10.80 6.83 -3.68
N GLU A 152 -11.79 6.83 -4.58
CA GLU A 152 -11.54 7.01 -6.02
C GLU A 152 -10.99 8.40 -6.34
N LEU A 153 -11.56 9.47 -5.78
CA LEU A 153 -11.05 10.83 -5.94
C LEU A 153 -9.58 10.93 -5.49
N THR A 154 -9.26 10.29 -4.37
CA THR A 154 -7.92 10.30 -3.80
C THR A 154 -6.92 9.57 -4.70
N ARG A 155 -7.28 8.36 -5.16
CA ARG A 155 -6.49 7.58 -6.12
C ARG A 155 -6.27 8.34 -7.42
N GLU A 156 -7.33 8.93 -7.98
CA GLU A 156 -7.27 9.69 -9.23
C GLU A 156 -6.38 10.93 -9.09
N THR A 157 -6.45 11.63 -7.95
CA THR A 157 -5.61 12.81 -7.66
C THR A 157 -4.13 12.45 -7.64
N ALA A 158 -3.78 11.34 -6.98
CA ALA A 158 -2.40 10.83 -6.96
C ALA A 158 -1.96 10.36 -8.35
N TYR A 159 -2.79 9.58 -9.05
CA TYR A 159 -2.51 9.08 -10.40
C TYR A 159 -2.23 10.22 -11.38
N ARG A 160 -3.13 11.21 -11.46
CA ARG A 160 -2.98 12.36 -12.35
C ARG A 160 -1.76 13.21 -12.02
N GLY A 161 -1.37 13.28 -10.74
CA GLY A 161 -0.14 13.94 -10.31
C GLY A 161 1.12 13.21 -10.75
N ALA A 162 1.14 11.89 -10.61
CA ALA A 162 2.29 11.06 -10.95
C ALA A 162 2.45 10.82 -12.46
N GLN A 163 1.34 10.74 -13.20
CA GLN A 163 1.31 10.33 -14.60
C GLN A 163 2.28 11.13 -15.51
N PRO A 164 2.35 12.47 -15.48
CA PRO A 164 3.27 13.21 -16.36
C PRO A 164 4.75 12.87 -16.12
N LEU A 165 5.13 12.64 -14.85
CA LEU A 165 6.50 12.28 -14.49
C LEU A 165 6.86 10.88 -14.99
N ILE A 166 5.91 9.94 -14.86
CA ILE A 166 6.08 8.56 -15.33
C ILE A 166 6.13 8.51 -16.87
N VAL A 167 5.24 9.22 -17.56
CA VAL A 167 5.21 9.26 -19.03
C VAL A 167 6.54 9.77 -19.60
N SER A 168 7.09 10.83 -19.02
CA SER A 168 8.41 11.37 -19.41
C SER A 168 9.53 10.32 -19.28
N LEU A 169 9.53 9.52 -18.21
CA LEU A 169 10.49 8.42 -18.07
C LEU A 169 10.22 7.27 -19.04
N LYS A 170 8.96 6.92 -19.29
CA LYS A 170 8.61 5.87 -20.26
C LYS A 170 9.11 6.23 -21.66
N GLU A 171 8.96 7.49 -22.08
CA GLU A 171 9.50 7.97 -23.36
C GLU A 171 11.02 7.86 -23.42
N LYS A 172 11.71 8.21 -22.32
CA LYS A 172 13.18 8.10 -22.21
C LYS A 172 13.67 6.65 -22.29
N TYR A 173 12.92 5.71 -21.71
CA TYR A 173 13.27 4.29 -21.61
C TYR A 173 12.49 3.36 -22.55
N GLN A 174 11.82 3.91 -23.57
CA GLN A 174 10.93 3.20 -24.49
C GLN A 174 11.56 1.98 -25.19
N ALA A 175 12.89 1.95 -25.32
CA ALA A 175 13.63 0.84 -25.91
C ALA A 175 13.61 -0.44 -25.06
N SER A 176 13.29 -0.35 -23.76
CA SER A 176 13.20 -1.49 -22.85
C SER A 176 11.75 -1.69 -22.38
N SER A 177 11.09 -2.70 -22.94
CA SER A 177 9.70 -3.03 -22.57
C SER A 177 9.55 -3.37 -21.09
N GLN A 178 10.56 -4.02 -20.49
CA GLN A 178 10.55 -4.37 -19.07
C GLN A 178 10.60 -3.12 -18.16
N ILE A 179 11.37 -2.10 -18.53
CA ILE A 179 11.42 -0.83 -17.78
C ILE A 179 10.10 -0.07 -17.96
N VAL A 180 9.55 -0.04 -19.18
CA VAL A 180 8.27 0.60 -19.46
C VAL A 180 7.14 -0.03 -18.64
N GLU A 181 7.07 -1.36 -18.59
CA GLU A 181 6.10 -2.10 -17.78
C GLU A 181 6.31 -1.85 -16.27
N TYR A 182 7.56 -1.84 -15.81
CA TYR A 182 7.88 -1.47 -14.43
C TYR A 182 7.37 -0.07 -14.08
N LEU A 183 7.58 0.92 -14.95
CA LEU A 183 7.12 2.29 -14.75
C LEU A 183 5.59 2.40 -14.70
N ASP A 184 4.87 1.57 -15.48
CA ASP A 184 3.41 1.47 -15.37
C ASP A 184 2.98 0.92 -14.01
N ASN A 185 3.65 -0.13 -13.53
CA ASN A 185 3.40 -0.66 -12.19
C ASN A 185 3.73 0.36 -11.08
N VAL A 186 4.80 1.16 -11.25
CA VAL A 186 5.12 2.26 -10.34
C VAL A 186 3.98 3.27 -10.30
N LEU A 187 3.42 3.67 -11.45
CA LEU A 187 2.29 4.63 -11.49
C LEU A 187 1.07 4.13 -10.72
N HIS A 188 0.70 2.86 -10.92
CA HIS A 188 -0.42 2.24 -10.20
C HIS A 188 -0.15 2.13 -8.70
N ASP A 189 1.03 1.65 -8.30
CA ASP A 189 1.38 1.50 -6.88
C ASP A 189 1.47 2.86 -6.17
N VAL A 190 1.95 3.91 -6.84
CA VAL A 190 1.95 5.28 -6.31
C VAL A 190 0.53 5.80 -6.11
N ALA A 191 -0.38 5.55 -7.05
CA ALA A 191 -1.78 5.96 -6.93
C ALA A 191 -2.50 5.21 -5.79
N ASP A 192 -2.21 3.93 -5.62
CA ASP A 192 -2.82 3.08 -4.58
C ASP A 192 -2.23 3.36 -3.19
N ARG A 193 -0.95 3.75 -3.11
CA ARG A 193 -0.21 4.01 -1.87
C ARG A 193 0.12 5.48 -1.66
N TYR A 194 -0.72 6.39 -2.15
CA TYR A 194 -0.50 7.83 -2.10
C TYR A 194 -0.15 8.37 -0.69
N GLY A 195 -0.62 7.72 0.38
CA GLY A 195 -0.37 8.13 1.76
C GLY A 195 1.11 8.19 2.15
N ILE A 196 1.96 7.36 1.54
CA ILE A 196 3.42 7.45 1.77
C ILE A 196 4.02 8.75 1.25
N PHE A 197 3.32 9.51 0.40
CA PHE A 197 3.79 10.76 -0.20
C PHE A 197 3.18 12.01 0.44
N THR A 198 2.13 11.88 1.27
CA THR A 198 1.41 13.01 1.87
C THR A 198 1.79 13.30 3.33
N ASN A 199 2.70 12.52 3.93
CA ASN A 199 3.03 12.57 5.38
C ASN A 199 1.82 12.38 6.30
N GLN A 200 0.66 11.97 5.77
CA GLN A 200 -0.44 11.45 6.57
C GLN A 200 -0.12 9.98 6.79
N GLU A 201 0.08 9.58 8.04
CA GLU A 201 0.18 8.16 8.41
C GLU A 201 -1.12 7.46 7.97
N THR A 202 -1.16 6.98 6.74
CA THR A 202 -2.23 6.10 6.29
C THR A 202 -1.90 4.72 6.86
N HIS A 203 -2.35 4.46 8.07
CA HIS A 203 -2.72 3.11 8.43
C HIS A 203 -3.67 2.62 7.34
N PRO A 204 -3.41 1.48 6.68
CA PRO A 204 -4.43 0.86 5.85
C PRO A 204 -5.64 0.66 6.76
N ALA A 205 -6.78 1.24 6.38
CA ALA A 205 -8.05 1.02 7.06
C ALA A 205 -8.47 -0.45 6.85
N THR A 206 -7.84 -1.37 7.57
CA THR A 206 -8.50 -2.62 7.94
C THR A 206 -9.40 -2.28 9.11
N HIS A 207 -10.67 -2.02 8.80
CA HIS A 207 -11.74 -1.95 9.79
C HIS A 207 -11.76 -3.26 10.59
N GLN A 208 -11.23 -3.23 11.81
CA GLN A 208 -11.77 -4.00 12.91
C GLN A 208 -12.53 -3.02 13.82
N PRO A 209 -13.77 -3.34 14.22
CA PRO A 209 -14.52 -2.48 15.11
C PRO A 209 -14.02 -2.71 16.54
N ASP A 210 -13.21 -1.79 17.07
CA ASP A 210 -12.95 -1.75 18.50
C ASP A 210 -14.12 -1.02 19.20
N GLU A 211 -15.07 -1.83 19.64
CA GLU A 211 -15.91 -1.49 20.78
C GLU A 211 -15.03 -1.50 22.04
N THR A 212 -14.85 -0.33 22.67
CA THR A 212 -15.27 -0.05 24.06
C THR A 212 -14.44 1.10 24.66
N ASN A 213 -15.14 2.17 25.02
CA ASN A 213 -14.67 3.16 25.98
C ASN A 213 -14.54 2.51 27.36
N GLN A 214 -13.43 2.79 28.06
CA GLN A 214 -13.46 3.05 29.50
C GLN A 214 -12.26 3.92 29.91
N GLN A 215 -12.58 4.99 30.64
CA GLN A 215 -11.69 6.00 31.23
C GLN A 215 -11.19 5.57 32.62
N GLU A 216 -10.02 6.11 32.99
CA GLU A 216 -9.43 6.25 34.34
C GLU A 216 -8.90 4.96 34.99
N SER A 217 -7.75 4.86 35.67
CA SER A 217 -6.81 5.82 36.28
C SER A 217 -5.52 5.09 36.71
N ASP A 218 -4.43 5.83 36.85
CA ASP A 218 -3.24 5.59 37.70
C ASP A 218 -2.41 4.30 37.58
N GLY A 219 -1.12 4.51 37.27
CA GLY A 219 0.00 3.65 37.67
C GLY A 219 0.24 2.43 36.79
N ASP A 220 1.46 2.35 36.25
CA ASP A 220 1.93 1.36 35.26
C ASP A 220 1.25 1.47 33.89
N SER A 221 1.82 2.33 33.04
CA SER A 221 1.58 2.25 31.60
C SER A 221 1.93 0.84 31.12
N PRO A 222 0.97 0.02 30.64
CA PRO A 222 1.33 -1.15 29.88
C PRO A 222 1.90 -0.61 28.57
N VAL A 223 3.19 -0.87 28.35
CA VAL A 223 3.83 -0.67 27.06
C VAL A 223 2.93 -1.33 26.02
N THR A 224 2.23 -0.53 25.23
CA THR A 224 1.38 -1.00 24.14
C THR A 224 2.29 -1.76 23.19
N PHE A 225 2.19 -3.09 23.24
CA PHE A 225 2.97 -4.03 22.45
C PHE A 225 2.42 -4.09 21.01
N ASN A 226 2.15 -2.91 20.41
CA ASN A 226 1.71 -2.77 19.01
C ASN A 226 2.91 -2.71 18.04
N GLY A 227 4.13 -2.98 18.50
CA GLY A 227 5.37 -2.94 17.71
C GLY A 227 5.84 -4.27 17.10
N PHE A 228 5.02 -5.34 17.14
CA PHE A 228 5.41 -6.68 16.67
C PHE A 228 4.77 -7.12 15.34
N THR A 229 4.22 -6.20 14.54
CA THR A 229 4.17 -6.47 13.10
C THR A 229 5.57 -6.21 12.56
N GLY A 230 6.34 -7.26 12.28
CA GLY A 230 7.72 -7.24 11.80
C GLY A 230 7.94 -6.58 10.43
N GLN A 231 7.52 -5.33 10.29
CA GLN A 231 7.99 -4.42 9.25
C GLN A 231 8.94 -3.45 9.94
N GLY A 232 10.16 -3.91 10.25
CA GLY A 232 11.24 -2.98 10.60
C GLY A 232 11.28 -1.88 9.53
N GLU A 233 11.38 -0.62 9.96
CA GLU A 233 11.33 0.60 9.13
C GLU A 233 12.20 0.44 7.88
N THR A 234 11.62 -0.09 6.82
CA THR A 234 12.20 -0.12 5.49
C THR A 234 11.73 1.16 4.84
N ASP A 235 12.66 1.91 4.26
CA ASP A 235 12.35 3.08 3.44
C ASP A 235 11.15 2.76 2.54
N PRO A 236 9.97 3.38 2.72
CA PRO A 236 8.75 2.99 2.01
C PRO A 236 8.88 3.21 0.49
N TYR A 237 9.87 4.00 0.06
CA TYR A 237 10.19 4.27 -1.33
C TYR A 237 11.15 3.24 -1.94
N ASN A 238 11.64 2.26 -1.17
CA ASN A 238 12.63 1.30 -1.66
C ASN A 238 12.13 0.50 -2.87
N ARG A 239 10.82 0.22 -2.94
CA ARG A 239 10.15 -0.42 -4.09
C ARG A 239 10.27 0.36 -5.41
N TYR A 240 10.64 1.63 -5.37
CA TYR A 240 10.85 2.47 -6.56
C TYR A 240 12.33 2.66 -6.90
N ARG A 241 13.25 2.19 -6.04
CA ARG A 241 14.69 2.32 -6.27
C ARG A 241 15.18 1.33 -7.31
N VAL A 242 16.38 1.58 -7.81
CA VAL A 242 17.09 0.70 -8.75
C VAL A 242 18.38 0.25 -8.09
N ASN A 243 18.58 -1.06 -8.01
CA ASN A 243 19.88 -1.61 -7.66
C ASN A 243 20.74 -1.69 -8.91
N LEU A 244 21.69 -0.77 -9.08
CA LEU A 244 22.71 -0.88 -10.11
C LEU A 244 23.67 -2.02 -9.77
N PHE A 245 23.40 -3.20 -10.33
CA PHE A 245 24.07 -4.44 -9.99
C PHE A 245 25.41 -4.59 -10.70
N ILE A 246 25.48 -4.26 -11.99
CA ILE A 246 26.72 -4.18 -12.78
C ILE A 246 26.77 -2.83 -13.47
N ASN A 247 27.89 -2.12 -13.31
CA ASN A 247 28.15 -0.84 -13.99
C ASN A 247 29.40 -0.97 -14.87
N ASN A 248 29.20 -0.79 -16.17
CA ASN A 248 30.21 -0.93 -17.20
C ASN A 248 30.58 0.43 -17.86
N GLU A 249 30.19 1.56 -17.27
CA GLU A 249 30.36 2.90 -17.86
C GLU A 249 31.80 3.23 -18.30
N ASN A 250 32.80 2.72 -17.57
CA ASN A 250 34.22 3.02 -17.80
C ASN A 250 34.95 1.88 -18.52
N LEU A 251 34.24 0.83 -18.96
CA LEU A 251 34.87 -0.24 -19.73
C LEU A 251 35.18 0.22 -21.14
N GLN A 252 36.31 -0.25 -21.67
CA GLN A 252 36.73 0.00 -23.06
C GLN A 252 36.75 -1.29 -23.90
N GLY A 253 36.43 -2.44 -23.29
CA GLY A 253 36.44 -3.75 -23.92
C GLY A 253 35.70 -4.79 -23.09
N ALA A 254 35.99 -6.06 -23.35
CA ALA A 254 35.48 -7.16 -22.52
C ALA A 254 36.10 -7.08 -21.11
N PRO A 255 35.32 -7.24 -20.03
CA PRO A 255 35.85 -7.23 -18.68
C PRO A 255 36.79 -8.41 -18.47
N VAL A 256 37.90 -8.19 -17.78
CA VAL A 256 38.83 -9.26 -17.34
C VAL A 256 38.93 -9.15 -15.83
N ILE A 257 38.22 -10.05 -15.13
CA ILE A 257 38.18 -10.08 -13.67
C ILE A 257 39.12 -11.18 -13.20
N THR A 258 40.09 -10.83 -12.37
CA THR A 258 40.95 -11.80 -11.68
C THR A 258 40.53 -11.86 -10.22
N GLU A 259 40.08 -13.02 -9.76
CA GLU A 259 39.75 -13.24 -8.36
C GLU A 259 40.82 -14.12 -7.72
N SER A 260 41.67 -13.48 -6.90
CA SER A 260 42.80 -14.12 -6.22
C SER A 260 42.35 -14.88 -4.98
N ASN A 261 41.15 -14.63 -4.47
CA ASN A 261 40.60 -15.27 -3.29
C ASN A 261 39.20 -15.83 -3.59
N PRO A 262 39.12 -17.05 -4.17
CA PRO A 262 37.88 -17.65 -4.67
C PRO A 262 36.96 -18.18 -3.56
N TYR A 263 36.75 -17.42 -2.49
CA TYR A 263 35.69 -17.71 -1.53
C TYR A 263 34.32 -17.53 -2.18
N TYR A 264 33.34 -18.29 -1.67
CA TYR A 264 31.99 -18.37 -2.23
C TYR A 264 31.38 -17.01 -2.60
N TYR A 265 31.30 -16.09 -1.64
CA TYR A 265 30.67 -14.78 -1.85
C TYR A 265 31.46 -13.86 -2.77
N ASN A 266 32.77 -14.05 -2.89
CA ASN A 266 33.59 -13.28 -3.83
C ASN A 266 33.28 -13.69 -5.27
N ILE A 267 33.07 -14.99 -5.54
CA ILE A 267 32.76 -15.47 -6.89
C ILE A 267 31.29 -15.25 -7.24
N PHE A 268 30.38 -15.66 -6.36
CA PHE A 268 28.94 -15.75 -6.66
C PHE A 268 28.14 -14.57 -6.14
N GLY A 269 28.76 -13.61 -5.46
CA GLY A 269 28.04 -12.50 -4.85
C GLY A 269 27.32 -12.93 -3.58
N LYS A 270 26.56 -12.01 -3.00
CA LYS A 270 25.89 -12.21 -1.71
C LYS A 270 24.64 -11.35 -1.60
N ILE A 271 23.73 -11.77 -0.73
CA ILE A 271 22.62 -10.93 -0.27
C ILE A 271 23.00 -10.39 1.11
N GLU A 272 23.11 -9.06 1.23
CA GLU A 272 23.42 -8.44 2.52
C GLU A 272 22.15 -8.36 3.39
N TYR A 273 22.34 -8.32 4.71
CA TYR A 273 21.27 -8.08 5.66
C TYR A 273 21.64 -6.89 6.56
N LYS A 274 20.62 -6.14 6.96
CA LYS A 274 20.72 -5.09 7.97
C LYS A 274 20.06 -5.60 9.24
N SER A 275 20.78 -5.53 10.35
CA SER A 275 20.24 -5.82 11.67
C SER A 275 19.83 -4.51 12.34
N GLN A 276 18.54 -4.33 12.59
CA GLN A 276 18.00 -3.18 13.31
C GLN A 276 17.02 -3.69 14.37
N LEU A 277 17.24 -3.30 15.64
CA LEU A 277 16.37 -3.66 16.77
C LEU A 277 15.96 -5.15 16.79
N PHE A 278 16.95 -6.05 16.76
CA PHE A 278 16.77 -7.51 16.76
C PHE A 278 16.07 -8.11 15.52
N LEU A 279 15.60 -7.30 14.57
CA LEU A 279 15.12 -7.74 13.26
C LEU A 279 16.26 -7.75 12.24
N VAL A 280 16.31 -8.82 11.45
CA VAL A 280 17.23 -8.95 10.32
C VAL A 280 16.42 -8.77 9.05
N ASN A 281 16.66 -7.67 8.33
CA ASN A 281 15.94 -7.34 7.10
C ASN A 281 16.89 -7.38 5.90
N THR A 282 16.35 -7.74 4.74
CA THR A 282 17.01 -7.64 3.44
C THR A 282 16.02 -7.16 2.38
N ASP A 283 16.55 -6.67 1.26
CA ASP A 283 15.78 -6.25 0.11
C ASP A 283 16.63 -6.34 -1.17
N PHE A 284 15.99 -6.18 -2.34
CA PHE A 284 16.67 -6.35 -3.62
C PHE A 284 17.83 -5.37 -3.86
N THR A 285 17.91 -4.24 -3.15
CA THR A 285 19.04 -3.29 -3.22
C THR A 285 20.28 -3.77 -2.46
N MET A 286 20.11 -4.79 -1.62
CA MET A 286 21.17 -5.41 -0.84
C MET A 286 21.83 -6.59 -1.54
N VAL A 287 21.40 -6.90 -2.76
CA VAL A 287 22.02 -7.91 -3.63
C VAL A 287 23.33 -7.36 -4.19
N LYS A 288 24.46 -8.04 -3.93
CA LYS A 288 25.81 -7.62 -4.36
C LYS A 288 26.40 -8.60 -5.37
N PRO A 289 27.04 -8.08 -6.44
CA PRO A 289 27.66 -8.93 -7.45
C PRO A 289 28.90 -9.63 -6.92
N GLY A 290 29.18 -10.81 -7.47
CA GLY A 290 30.47 -11.48 -7.36
C GLY A 290 31.27 -11.39 -8.66
N ALA A 291 32.48 -11.93 -8.65
CA ALA A 291 33.41 -11.94 -9.77
C ALA A 291 32.78 -12.54 -11.05
N ILE A 292 31.93 -13.56 -10.94
CA ILE A 292 31.24 -14.15 -12.11
C ILE A 292 30.29 -13.16 -12.80
N HIS A 293 29.64 -12.31 -12.01
CA HIS A 293 28.72 -11.29 -12.51
C HIS A 293 29.48 -10.13 -13.14
N LEU A 294 30.57 -9.70 -12.50
CA LEU A 294 31.47 -8.65 -13.00
C LEU A 294 32.18 -9.07 -14.29
N ALA A 295 32.47 -10.36 -14.46
CA ALA A 295 33.09 -10.92 -15.65
C ALA A 295 32.11 -11.18 -16.81
N ASN A 296 30.80 -10.91 -16.63
CA ASN A 296 29.80 -11.19 -17.65
C ASN A 296 30.11 -10.45 -18.96
N GLY A 297 30.12 -11.18 -20.08
CA GLY A 297 30.53 -10.66 -21.38
C GLY A 297 32.06 -10.54 -21.58
N GLY A 298 32.85 -11.16 -20.69
CA GLY A 298 34.32 -11.20 -20.79
C GLY A 298 34.93 -12.45 -20.14
N TYR A 299 35.97 -12.25 -19.33
CA TYR A 299 36.82 -13.31 -18.80
C TYR A 299 36.90 -13.25 -17.28
N LEU A 300 36.76 -14.43 -16.65
CA LEU A 300 37.03 -14.64 -15.23
C LEU A 300 38.29 -15.50 -15.11
N VAL A 301 39.33 -14.96 -14.47
CA VAL A 301 40.60 -15.64 -14.22
C VAL A 301 40.65 -16.06 -12.75
N LEU A 302 40.78 -17.37 -12.52
CA LEU A 302 40.80 -17.99 -11.19
C LEU A 302 42.04 -18.86 -11.01
N GLN A 303 42.52 -18.94 -9.77
CA GLN A 303 43.53 -19.94 -9.40
C GLN A 303 42.88 -21.32 -9.26
N ALA A 304 43.26 -22.23 -10.16
CA ALA A 304 42.67 -23.57 -10.22
C ALA A 304 42.86 -24.36 -8.91
N LYS A 305 44.04 -24.25 -8.29
CA LYS A 305 44.34 -24.95 -7.03
C LYS A 305 43.38 -24.52 -5.91
N ASP A 306 43.16 -23.23 -5.76
CA ASP A 306 42.32 -22.67 -4.69
C ASP A 306 40.85 -23.04 -4.92
N LEU A 307 40.39 -22.94 -6.17
CA LEU A 307 39.03 -23.33 -6.57
C LEU A 307 38.74 -24.81 -6.33
N LEU A 308 39.70 -25.69 -6.63
CA LEU A 308 39.54 -27.15 -6.47
C LEU A 308 39.65 -27.59 -5.01
N THR A 309 40.25 -26.76 -4.14
CA THR A 309 40.41 -27.05 -2.72
C THR A 309 39.12 -26.77 -1.93
N ASP A 310 38.21 -25.93 -2.44
CA ASP A 310 36.88 -25.69 -1.89
C ASP A 310 35.79 -26.45 -2.69
N PRO A 311 35.30 -27.60 -2.18
CA PRO A 311 34.30 -28.39 -2.90
C PRO A 311 32.96 -27.65 -3.11
N PHE A 312 32.61 -26.69 -2.25
CA PHE A 312 31.36 -25.95 -2.37
C PHE A 312 31.42 -25.00 -3.56
N VAL A 313 32.49 -24.23 -3.64
CA VAL A 313 32.71 -23.29 -4.75
C VAL A 313 32.81 -24.04 -6.07
N TRP A 314 33.58 -25.14 -6.11
CA TRP A 314 33.71 -25.94 -7.34
C TRP A 314 32.38 -26.51 -7.81
N ASN A 315 31.55 -27.03 -6.89
CA ASN A 315 30.25 -27.61 -7.25
C ASN A 315 29.25 -26.57 -7.74
N VAL A 316 29.19 -25.40 -7.10
CA VAL A 316 28.30 -24.31 -7.53
C VAL A 316 28.76 -23.73 -8.86
N LEU A 317 30.06 -23.53 -9.06
CA LEU A 317 30.59 -23.07 -10.34
C LEU A 317 30.21 -24.01 -11.48
N LYS A 318 30.39 -25.33 -11.31
CA LYS A 318 29.95 -26.32 -12.31
C LYS A 318 28.45 -26.22 -12.61
N LYS A 319 27.61 -26.08 -11.58
CA LYS A 319 26.16 -25.93 -11.74
C LYS A 319 25.82 -24.66 -12.53
N MET A 320 26.41 -23.53 -12.19
CA MET A 320 26.18 -22.25 -12.87
C MET A 320 26.60 -22.29 -14.34
N LEU A 321 27.80 -22.82 -14.62
CA LEU A 321 28.31 -22.95 -15.99
C LEU A 321 27.44 -23.90 -16.83
N ARG A 322 27.02 -25.04 -16.26
CA ARG A 322 26.15 -26.00 -16.95
C ARG A 322 24.76 -25.43 -17.24
N ASN A 323 24.19 -24.71 -16.28
CA ASN A 323 22.84 -24.15 -16.37
C ASN A 323 22.80 -22.78 -17.07
N ARG A 324 23.98 -22.18 -17.32
CA ARG A 324 24.14 -20.81 -17.85
C ARG A 324 23.37 -19.77 -17.03
N ALA A 325 23.38 -19.94 -15.71
CA ALA A 325 22.66 -19.09 -14.77
C ALA A 325 23.54 -18.77 -13.57
N ALA A 326 23.78 -17.47 -13.34
CA ALA A 326 24.52 -16.97 -12.19
C ALA A 326 23.52 -16.60 -11.07
N VAL A 327 23.16 -17.58 -10.26
CA VAL A 327 22.20 -17.41 -9.16
C VAL A 327 22.92 -16.94 -7.90
N ILE A 328 22.39 -15.91 -7.23
CA ILE A 328 22.95 -15.43 -5.97
C ILE A 328 22.24 -16.13 -4.83
N GLU A 329 23.01 -16.77 -3.96
CA GLU A 329 22.50 -17.52 -2.81
C GLU A 329 23.38 -17.24 -1.59
N ASN A 330 22.75 -17.19 -0.41
CA ASN A 330 23.49 -17.17 0.84
C ASN A 330 23.62 -18.59 1.40
N ILE A 331 24.79 -19.19 1.27
CA ILE A 331 25.05 -20.56 1.74
C ILE A 331 24.87 -20.73 3.25
N GLY A 332 24.95 -19.65 4.04
CA GLY A 332 24.67 -19.69 5.47
C GLY A 332 23.23 -20.10 5.81
N GLU A 333 22.26 -19.88 4.91
CA GLU A 333 20.86 -20.29 5.13
C GLU A 333 20.63 -21.78 4.94
N GLN A 334 21.42 -22.45 4.09
CA GLN A 334 21.37 -23.91 3.90
C GLN A 334 21.78 -24.68 5.17
N TYR A 335 22.43 -24.01 6.11
CA TYR A 335 22.90 -24.57 7.39
C TYR A 335 22.22 -23.95 8.62
N ARG A 336 21.20 -23.09 8.44
CA ARG A 336 20.37 -22.66 9.58
C ARG A 336 19.52 -23.83 10.05
N THR A 337 19.55 -24.09 11.35
CA THR A 337 18.70 -25.10 12.02
C THR A 337 17.22 -24.75 12.00
N VAL A 338 16.86 -23.51 11.63
CA VAL A 338 15.49 -23.05 11.47
C VAL A 338 15.36 -22.34 10.11
N PRO A 339 14.54 -22.85 9.17
CA PRO A 339 14.22 -22.13 7.95
C PRO A 339 13.36 -20.91 8.29
N THR A 340 13.75 -19.74 7.79
CA THR A 340 12.99 -18.48 7.89
C THR A 340 12.24 -18.20 6.61
#